data_AF-N1J8X7-F1
#
_entry.id   AF-N1J8X7-F1
#
_cell.length_a   1.000
_cell.length_b   1.000
_cell.length_c   1.000
_cell.angle_alpha   90.00
_cell.angle_beta   90.00
_cell.angle_gamma   90.00
#
_symmetry.space_group_name_H-M   'P 1'
#
loop_
_entity.id
_entity.type
_entity.pdbx_description
1 polymer ?
#
loop_
_entity_poly.entity_id
_entity_poly.type
_entity_poly.pdbx_seq_one_letter_code
_entity_poly.pdbx_strand_id
1 'polypeptide(L)'
;MKYSTATILLAYFGLTSAVPYQKREVPQEHSHQAVLDQVAVSLKLDNPDKIQDSVFGLLGDTAAAKGAGNIKNLDCLQRAIADQAFTNEKKAGNVDGMANALIFAALEKNTGAVGKASNTCNDKAVNPEIDAI
;
A
#
# COMPACT_ATOMS: atom_id res chain seq x y z
N MET A 1 -36.14 -24.93 -41.53
CA MET A 1 -35.58 -23.89 -40.63
C MET A 1 -34.94 -24.50 -39.37
N LYS A 2 -34.07 -25.51 -39.47
CA LYS A 2 -33.49 -26.20 -38.30
C LYS A 2 -32.18 -25.58 -37.78
N TYR A 3 -31.53 -24.76 -38.59
CA TYR A 3 -30.26 -24.11 -38.23
C TYR A 3 -30.45 -22.74 -37.60
N SER A 4 -31.66 -22.17 -37.65
CA SER A 4 -31.95 -20.79 -37.21
C SER A 4 -31.80 -20.60 -35.70
N THR A 5 -32.13 -21.62 -34.90
CA THR A 5 -32.04 -21.54 -33.43
C THR A 5 -30.62 -21.68 -32.93
N ALA A 6 -29.78 -22.49 -33.60
CA ALA A 6 -28.38 -22.69 -33.24
C ALA A 6 -27.53 -21.44 -33.53
N THR A 7 -27.78 -20.73 -34.64
CA THR A 7 -27.07 -19.47 -34.96
C THR A 7 -27.45 -18.34 -34.01
N ILE A 8 -28.70 -18.26 -33.56
CA ILE A 8 -29.15 -17.22 -32.61
C ILE A 8 -28.48 -17.42 -31.24
N LEU A 9 -28.35 -18.66 -30.77
CA LEU A 9 -27.68 -18.98 -29.51
C LEU A 9 -26.18 -18.66 -29.53
N LEU A 10 -25.46 -18.96 -30.62
CA LEU A 10 -24.04 -18.62 -30.74
C LEU A 10 -23.79 -17.10 -30.78
N ALA A 11 -24.68 -16.34 -31.44
CA ALA A 11 -24.59 -14.89 -31.48
C ALA A 11 -24.80 -14.25 -30.09
N TYR A 12 -25.66 -14.84 -29.26
CA TYR A 12 -25.92 -14.35 -27.89
C TYR A 12 -24.73 -14.56 -26.95
N PHE A 13 -24.01 -15.69 -27.07
CA PHE A 13 -22.80 -15.95 -26.27
C PHE A 13 -21.59 -15.11 -26.73
N GLY A 14 -21.48 -14.76 -28.01
CA GLY A 14 -20.40 -13.91 -28.51
C GLY A 14 -20.47 -12.46 -28.01
N LEU A 15 -21.68 -11.94 -27.77
CA LEU A 15 -21.92 -10.57 -27.28
C LEU A 15 -21.59 -10.38 -25.80
N THR A 16 -21.61 -11.44 -24.99
CA THR A 16 -21.27 -11.36 -23.55
C THR A 16 -19.76 -11.54 -23.27
N SER A 17 -18.98 -11.99 -24.26
CA SER A 17 -17.54 -12.24 -24.14
C SER A 17 -16.62 -11.10 -24.62
N ALA A 18 -17.17 -9.97 -25.08
CA ALA A 18 -16.41 -8.98 -25.85
C ALA A 18 -15.94 -7.73 -25.07
N VAL A 19 -15.95 -7.74 -23.73
CA VAL A 19 -15.28 -6.66 -22.97
C VAL A 19 -14.12 -7.28 -22.20
N PRO A 20 -12.85 -7.08 -22.62
CA PRO A 20 -11.74 -7.43 -21.77
C PRO A 20 -11.89 -6.64 -20.47
N TYR A 21 -11.81 -7.32 -19.32
CA TYR A 21 -11.61 -6.70 -18.02
C TYR A 21 -10.22 -6.03 -18.01
N GLN A 22 -10.08 -4.92 -18.73
CA GLN A 22 -8.91 -4.08 -18.61
C GLN A 22 -8.96 -3.46 -17.21
N LYS A 23 -7.82 -3.49 -16.51
CA LYS A 23 -7.69 -2.74 -15.25
C LYS A 23 -8.02 -1.29 -15.58
N ARG A 24 -9.10 -0.77 -14.99
CA ARG A 24 -9.46 0.65 -15.14
C ARG A 24 -8.31 1.48 -14.58
N GLU A 25 -8.05 2.63 -15.19
CA GLU A 25 -7.19 3.63 -14.57
C GLU A 25 -7.79 3.97 -13.23
N VAL A 26 -7.04 3.67 -12.17
CA VAL A 26 -7.38 4.07 -10.83
C VAL A 26 -7.30 5.60 -10.80
N PRO A 27 -8.22 6.31 -10.12
CA PRO A 27 -8.04 7.75 -9.89
C PRO A 27 -6.61 8.00 -9.41
N GLN A 28 -5.95 9.04 -9.93
CA GLN A 28 -4.52 9.29 -9.63
C GLN A 28 -4.23 9.34 -8.12
N GLU A 29 -5.23 9.76 -7.33
CA GLU A 29 -5.23 9.77 -5.85
C GLU A 29 -4.97 8.38 -5.20
N HIS A 30 -5.27 7.29 -5.91
CA HIS A 30 -5.10 5.91 -5.44
C HIS A 30 -3.99 5.16 -6.20
N SER A 31 -3.11 5.88 -6.90
CA SER A 31 -1.96 5.29 -7.64
C SER A 31 -1.09 4.37 -6.78
N HIS A 32 -0.95 4.68 -5.48
CA HIS A 32 -0.15 3.91 -4.52
C HIS A 32 -0.98 2.95 -3.64
N GLN A 33 -2.28 2.81 -3.89
CA GLN A 33 -3.18 2.02 -3.03
C GLN A 33 -2.75 0.56 -2.89
N ALA A 34 -2.29 -0.07 -3.97
CA ALA A 34 -1.86 -1.46 -3.93
C ALA A 34 -0.67 -1.68 -2.97
N VAL A 35 0.25 -0.72 -2.91
CA VAL A 35 1.40 -0.75 -1.99
C VAL A 35 0.91 -0.56 -0.56
N LEU A 36 0.02 0.41 -0.33
CA LEU A 36 -0.58 0.70 0.97
C LEU A 36 -1.30 -0.52 1.55
N ASP A 37 -2.12 -1.18 0.72
CA ASP A 37 -2.87 -2.39 1.08
C ASP A 37 -1.92 -3.55 1.42
N GLN A 38 -0.87 -3.75 0.61
CA GLN A 38 0.10 -4.80 0.87
C GLN A 38 0.85 -4.55 2.18
N VAL A 39 1.30 -3.32 2.44
CA VAL A 39 1.97 -2.98 3.71
C VAL A 39 1.03 -3.11 4.90
N ALA A 40 -0.27 -2.81 4.74
CA ALA A 40 -1.26 -3.04 5.79
C ALA A 40 -1.41 -4.53 6.14
N VAL A 41 -1.35 -5.42 5.13
CA VAL A 41 -1.33 -6.88 5.34
C VAL A 41 -0.03 -7.30 6.05
N SER A 42 1.12 -6.84 5.56
CA SER A 42 2.44 -7.14 6.12
C SER A 42 2.56 -6.70 7.59
N LEU A 43 2.07 -5.50 7.91
CA LEU A 43 2.07 -4.95 9.27
C LEU A 43 1.24 -5.82 10.23
N LYS A 44 0.13 -6.39 9.78
CA LYS A 44 -0.75 -7.23 10.62
C LYS A 44 -0.17 -8.60 10.97
N LEU A 45 0.89 -9.04 10.28
CA LEU A 45 1.57 -10.31 10.60
C LEU A 45 2.20 -10.26 12.01
N ASP A 46 2.77 -9.11 12.39
CA ASP A 46 3.29 -8.84 13.73
C ASP A 46 3.36 -7.30 13.93
N ASN A 47 2.59 -6.78 14.89
CA ASN A 47 2.39 -5.34 15.13
C ASN A 47 2.54 -5.00 16.61
N PRO A 48 3.77 -5.02 17.15
CA PRO A 48 4.02 -4.79 18.57
C PRO A 48 3.63 -3.38 19.02
N ASP A 49 3.75 -2.40 18.13
CA ASP A 49 3.42 -0.99 18.40
C ASP A 49 1.94 -0.67 18.28
N LYS A 50 1.09 -1.64 17.92
CA LYS A 50 -0.37 -1.47 17.79
C LYS A 50 -0.74 -0.31 16.86
N ILE A 51 0.02 -0.15 15.78
CA ILE A 51 -0.24 0.83 14.73
C ILE A 51 -1.57 0.45 14.06
N GLN A 52 -2.48 1.41 13.89
CA GLN A 52 -3.84 1.10 13.45
C GLN A 52 -3.90 0.65 12.00
N ASP A 53 -3.19 1.36 11.11
CA ASP A 53 -3.15 1.07 9.68
C ASP A 53 -1.94 1.77 9.02
N SER A 54 -1.47 1.24 7.88
CA SER A 54 -0.34 1.80 7.13
C SER A 54 -0.62 3.21 6.61
N VAL A 55 -1.89 3.55 6.33
CA VAL A 55 -2.26 4.88 5.83
C VAL A 55 -1.83 6.01 6.75
N PHE A 56 -1.81 5.79 8.07
CA PHE A 56 -1.43 6.82 9.04
C PHE A 56 0.03 7.28 8.89
N GLY A 57 0.91 6.47 8.29
CA GLY A 57 2.28 6.85 7.97
C GLY A 57 2.38 7.92 6.88
N LEU A 58 1.37 8.03 6.01
CA LEU A 58 1.38 8.96 4.86
C LEU A 58 0.58 10.24 5.11
N LEU A 59 -0.06 10.36 6.27
CA LEU A 59 -0.87 11.53 6.63
C LEU A 59 -0.04 12.55 7.41
N GLY A 60 -0.50 13.81 7.45
CA GLY A 60 0.11 14.82 8.32
C GLY A 60 -0.03 14.47 9.81
N ASP A 61 0.86 15.00 10.65
CA ASP A 61 1.04 14.56 12.05
C ASP A 61 -0.25 14.52 12.88
N THR A 62 -1.13 15.52 12.71
CA THR A 62 -2.43 15.57 13.41
C THR A 62 -3.29 14.33 13.11
N ALA A 63 -3.27 13.84 11.88
CA ALA A 63 -4.01 12.64 11.49
C ALA A 63 -3.21 11.38 11.84
N ALA A 64 -1.89 11.37 11.60
CA ALA A 64 -0.98 10.29 11.95
C ALA A 64 -1.08 9.87 13.43
N ALA A 65 -1.17 10.86 14.33
CA ALA A 65 -1.30 10.65 15.77
C ALA A 65 -2.50 9.77 16.17
N LYS A 66 -3.58 9.77 15.37
CA LYS A 66 -4.79 8.96 15.64
C LYS A 66 -4.55 7.46 15.42
N GLY A 67 -3.53 7.10 14.65
CA GLY A 67 -3.22 5.72 14.28
C GLY A 67 -1.81 5.25 14.62
N ALA A 68 -0.98 6.10 15.22
CA ALA A 68 0.42 5.82 15.51
C ALA A 68 0.65 4.71 16.56
N GLY A 69 -0.38 4.33 17.32
CA GLY A 69 -0.25 3.35 18.40
C GLY A 69 0.76 3.81 19.46
N ASN A 70 1.81 3.02 19.66
CA ASN A 70 2.87 3.29 20.62
C ASN A 70 3.97 4.22 20.06
N ILE A 71 4.03 4.44 18.75
CA ILE A 71 5.01 5.32 18.12
C ILE A 71 4.77 6.77 18.56
N LYS A 72 5.82 7.41 19.12
CA LYS A 72 5.76 8.80 19.59
C LYS A 72 6.33 9.79 18.60
N ASN A 73 7.37 9.38 17.88
CA ASN A 73 7.98 10.21 16.85
C ASN A 73 7.20 10.09 15.54
N LEU A 74 6.27 11.02 15.30
CA LEU A 74 5.39 10.99 14.14
C LEU A 74 6.12 11.33 12.82
N ASP A 75 7.26 12.00 12.90
CA ASP A 75 8.15 12.19 11.75
C ASP A 75 8.73 10.85 11.29
N CYS A 76 8.84 9.88 12.19
CA CYS A 76 9.35 8.53 11.94
C CYS A 76 8.27 7.46 11.75
N LEU A 77 6.98 7.80 11.83
CA LEU A 77 5.91 6.79 11.76
C LEU A 77 5.92 6.00 10.46
N GLN A 78 6.15 6.67 9.31
CA GLN A 78 6.26 6.00 8.01
C GLN A 78 7.40 4.98 8.00
N ARG A 79 8.58 5.37 8.50
CA ARG A 79 9.75 4.49 8.58
C ARG A 79 9.49 3.31 9.51
N ALA A 80 8.87 3.54 10.67
CA ALA A 80 8.52 2.47 11.61
C ALA A 80 7.55 1.45 11.00
N ILE A 81 6.52 1.92 10.28
CA ILE A 81 5.57 1.05 9.56
C ILE A 81 6.30 0.22 8.50
N ALA A 82 7.13 0.87 7.67
CA ALA A 82 7.89 0.22 6.62
C ALA A 82 8.86 -0.83 7.18
N ASP A 83 9.57 -0.50 8.25
CA ASP A 83 10.56 -1.37 8.90
C ASP A 83 9.92 -2.60 9.54
N GLN A 84 8.77 -2.43 10.22
CA GLN A 84 8.02 -3.55 10.76
C GLN A 84 7.46 -4.45 9.65
N ALA A 85 6.88 -3.87 8.61
CA ALA A 85 6.38 -4.62 7.45
C ALA A 85 7.51 -5.39 6.76
N PHE A 86 8.66 -4.77 6.54
CA PHE A 86 9.83 -5.40 5.94
C PHE A 86 10.34 -6.56 6.80
N THR A 87 10.44 -6.36 8.12
CA THR A 87 10.83 -7.41 9.08
C THR A 87 9.90 -8.62 8.98
N ASN A 88 8.59 -8.38 8.94
CA ASN A 88 7.58 -9.43 8.87
C ASN A 88 7.70 -10.24 7.58
N GLU A 89 7.82 -9.57 6.44
CA GLU A 89 7.92 -10.21 5.13
C GLU A 89 9.28 -10.91 4.94
N LYS A 90 10.36 -10.35 5.47
CA LYS A 90 11.68 -10.97 5.49
C LYS A 90 11.67 -12.28 6.28
N LYS A 91 10.98 -12.31 7.43
CA LYS A 91 10.76 -13.53 8.21
C LYS A 91 9.92 -14.57 7.47
N ALA A 92 8.97 -14.12 6.64
CA ALA A 92 8.14 -14.99 5.78
C ALA A 92 8.84 -15.43 4.48
N GLY A 93 9.99 -14.84 4.13
CA GLY A 93 10.69 -15.08 2.86
C GLY A 93 9.96 -14.51 1.64
N ASN A 94 9.10 -13.51 1.82
CA ASN A 94 8.30 -12.90 0.76
C ASN A 94 8.99 -11.66 0.18
N VAL A 95 9.69 -11.84 -0.94
CA VAL A 95 10.44 -10.76 -1.61
C VAL A 95 9.52 -9.64 -2.12
N ASP A 96 8.33 -9.98 -2.63
CA ASP A 96 7.38 -8.97 -3.10
C ASP A 96 6.88 -8.12 -1.94
N GLY A 97 6.63 -8.73 -0.78
CA GLY A 97 6.28 -8.01 0.45
C GLY A 97 7.39 -7.06 0.92
N MET A 98 8.64 -7.53 0.91
CA MET A 98 9.81 -6.71 1.22
C MET A 98 9.95 -5.52 0.26
N ALA A 99 9.75 -5.74 -1.05
CA ALA A 99 9.79 -4.68 -2.05
C ALA A 99 8.68 -3.64 -1.83
N ASN A 100 7.46 -4.08 -1.50
CA ASN A 100 6.37 -3.15 -1.18
C ASN A 100 6.66 -2.29 0.05
N ALA A 101 7.32 -2.84 1.08
CA ALA A 101 7.76 -2.06 2.23
C ALA A 101 8.80 -0.98 1.85
N LEU A 102 9.75 -1.29 0.96
CA LEU A 102 10.72 -0.32 0.43
C LEU A 102 10.04 0.78 -0.40
N ILE A 103 9.10 0.40 -1.28
CA ILE A 103 8.34 1.37 -2.07
C ILE A 103 7.54 2.29 -1.14
N PHE A 104 6.89 1.75 -0.11
CA PHE A 104 6.15 2.53 0.87
C PHE A 104 7.04 3.50 1.65
N ALA A 105 8.25 3.11 2.03
CA ALA A 105 9.22 3.99 2.68
C ALA A 105 9.60 5.19 1.79
N ALA A 106 9.63 5.00 0.47
CA ALA A 106 9.99 6.03 -0.50
C ALA A 106 8.82 6.97 -0.88
N LEU A 107 7.59 6.70 -0.43
CA LEU A 107 6.44 7.55 -0.73
C LEU A 107 6.54 8.90 -0.02
N GLU A 108 6.07 9.95 -0.69
CA GLU A 108 5.98 11.27 -0.07
C GLU A 108 4.82 11.33 0.93
N LYS A 109 5.12 11.76 2.15
CA LYS A 109 4.12 12.00 3.20
C LYS A 109 3.39 13.31 2.96
N ASN A 110 2.07 13.31 3.15
CA ASN A 110 1.29 14.53 3.11
C ASN A 110 1.62 15.45 4.29
N THR A 111 2.12 16.65 4.00
CA THR A 111 2.50 17.65 5.02
C THR A 111 1.38 18.62 5.39
N GLY A 112 0.20 18.48 4.78
CA GLY A 112 -0.95 19.36 4.97
C GLY A 112 -0.81 20.74 4.33
N ALA A 113 0.28 20.99 3.57
CA ALA A 113 0.51 22.23 2.85
C ALA A 113 1.22 21.97 1.51
N VAL A 114 0.83 22.70 0.47
CA VAL A 114 1.45 22.61 -0.85
C VAL A 114 2.88 23.17 -0.79
N GLY A 115 3.86 22.42 -1.31
CA GLY A 115 5.25 22.86 -1.38
C GLY A 115 6.03 22.81 -0.06
N LYS A 116 5.46 22.24 0.99
CA LYS A 116 6.15 22.01 2.26
C LYS A 116 6.73 20.60 2.30
N ALA A 117 8.05 20.50 2.47
CA ALA A 117 8.74 19.23 2.68
C ALA A 117 8.36 18.60 4.03
N SER A 118 8.32 17.27 4.08
CA SER A 118 8.17 16.52 5.33
C SER A 118 9.42 16.66 6.20
N ASN A 119 9.23 16.58 7.52
CA ASN A 119 10.37 16.52 8.44
C ASN A 119 11.13 15.21 8.22
N THR A 120 12.45 15.26 8.36
CA THR A 120 13.31 14.08 8.27
C THR A 120 13.19 13.22 9.52
N CYS A 121 12.95 11.92 9.35
CA CYS A 121 13.05 10.96 10.43
C CYS A 121 14.52 10.72 10.82
N ASN A 122 14.82 10.89 12.11
CA ASN A 122 16.17 10.67 12.67
C ASN A 122 16.33 9.34 13.41
N ASP A 123 15.23 8.60 13.61
CA ASP A 123 15.28 7.28 14.25
C ASP A 123 15.81 6.26 13.25
N LYS A 124 16.65 5.34 13.74
CA LYS A 124 17.22 4.25 12.96
C LYS A 124 16.21 3.11 12.81
N ALA A 125 16.03 2.65 11.58
CA ALA A 125 15.36 1.40 11.29
C ALA A 125 16.21 0.21 11.75
N VAL A 126 15.55 -0.89 12.08
CA VAL A 126 16.21 -2.17 12.36
C VAL A 126 16.79 -2.76 11.08
N ASN A 127 16.11 -2.59 9.95
CA ASN A 127 16.58 -3.08 8.65
C ASN A 127 17.39 -2.00 7.91
N PRO A 128 18.66 -2.27 7.54
CA PRO A 128 19.49 -1.33 6.81
C PRO A 128 18.93 -0.97 5.43
N GLU A 129 18.13 -1.84 4.83
CA GLU A 129 17.45 -1.58 3.56
C GLU A 129 16.43 -0.44 3.68
N ILE A 130 15.77 -0.31 4.84
CA ILE A 130 14.81 0.77 5.13
C ILE A 130 15.55 2.04 5.58
N ASP A 131 16.66 1.90 6.30
CA ASP A 131 17.51 3.02 6.72
C ASP A 131 18.18 3.74 5.53
N ALA A 132 18.29 3.07 4.38
CA ALA A 132 18.86 3.59 3.15
C ALA A 132 17.87 4.39 2.27
N ILE A 133 16.58 4.41 2.64
CA ILE A 133 15.51 5.18 1.96
C ILE A 133 15.21 6.45 2.75
#